data_AF-A0A3C0XQW9-F1
#
_entry.id   AF-A0A3C0XQW9-F1
#
_cell.length_a   1.000
_cell.length_b   1.000
_cell.length_c   1.000
_cell.angle_alpha   90.00
_cell.angle_beta   90.00
_cell.angle_gamma   90.00
#
_symmetry.space_group_name_H-M   'P 1'
#
loop_
_entity.id
_entity.type
_entity.pdbx_description
1 polymer ?
#
loop_
_entity_poly.entity_id
_entity_poly.type
_entity_poly.pdbx_seq_one_letter_code
_entity_poly.pdbx_strand_id
1 'polypeptide(L)'
;MFDRARQTLRVVAAGAAADARHAERTAEILRVLGADEELVTAGLLHDIAKPPTTQLWHRIAGVLIARIAPRVRRELARGNSTFARYLDHARFGAEEARRRGASDRVVSLIAGHHSPPRSDDARLLARADHEALP
;
A
#
# COMPACT_ATOMS: atom_id res chain seq x y z
N MET A 1 17.34 15.60 2.34
CA MET A 1 15.90 15.89 2.62
C MET A 1 15.14 16.26 1.34
N PHE A 2 15.77 16.99 0.40
CA PHE A 2 15.22 17.31 -0.92
C PHE A 2 15.17 16.11 -1.91
N ASP A 3 16.01 15.08 -1.73
CA ASP A 3 16.01 13.92 -2.64
C ASP A 3 14.76 13.04 -2.54
N ARG A 4 14.22 12.86 -1.32
CA ARG A 4 12.93 12.17 -1.13
C ARG A 4 11.77 12.95 -1.74
N ALA A 5 11.81 14.28 -1.72
CA ALA A 5 10.76 15.11 -2.32
C ALA A 5 10.78 15.04 -3.86
N ARG A 6 11.98 14.96 -4.47
CA ARG A 6 12.13 14.71 -5.91
C ARG A 6 11.68 13.31 -6.33
N GLN A 7 11.96 12.30 -5.50
CA GLN A 7 11.48 10.94 -5.71
C GLN A 7 9.94 10.88 -5.61
N THR A 8 9.34 11.61 -4.65
CA THR A 8 7.88 11.70 -4.46
C THR A 8 7.16 12.33 -5.65
N LEU A 9 7.78 13.29 -6.35
CA LEU A 9 7.15 13.99 -7.47
C LEU A 9 7.07 13.17 -8.77
N ARG A 10 7.95 12.17 -8.98
CA ARG A 10 7.89 11.27 -10.15
C ARG A 10 6.83 10.17 -10.03
N VAL A 11 6.35 9.89 -8.82
CA VAL A 11 5.52 8.73 -8.43
C VAL A 11 4.02 8.88 -8.76
N VAL A 12 3.53 10.07 -9.14
CA VAL A 12 2.13 10.41 -8.88
C VAL A 12 1.16 10.38 -10.07
N ALA A 13 1.57 9.86 -11.23
CA ALA A 13 0.67 9.68 -12.37
C ALA A 13 0.46 8.19 -12.67
N ALA A 14 -0.48 7.57 -11.96
CA ALA A 14 -0.78 6.15 -12.14
C ALA A 14 -2.27 5.89 -11.87
N GLY A 15 -3.03 5.64 -12.93
CA GLY A 15 -4.36 5.03 -12.84
C GLY A 15 -4.28 3.54 -12.49
N ALA A 16 -5.42 2.85 -12.50
CA ALA A 16 -5.53 1.44 -12.09
C ALA A 16 -4.51 0.49 -12.77
N ALA A 17 -4.17 0.72 -14.04
CA ALA A 17 -3.19 -0.11 -14.75
C ALA A 17 -1.74 0.02 -14.22
N ALA A 18 -1.37 1.17 -13.68
CA ALA A 18 -0.05 1.38 -13.11
C ALA A 18 0.01 0.85 -11.66
N ASP A 19 -1.08 0.95 -10.89
CA ASP A 19 -1.18 0.29 -9.59
C ASP A 19 -1.13 -1.26 -9.75
N ALA A 20 -1.70 -1.82 -10.82
CA ALA A 20 -1.59 -3.25 -11.14
C ALA A 20 -0.15 -3.69 -11.47
N ARG A 21 0.54 -2.95 -12.35
CA ARG A 21 1.95 -3.22 -12.68
C ARG A 21 2.86 -3.11 -11.46
N HIS A 22 2.60 -2.14 -10.58
CA HIS A 22 3.31 -1.98 -9.31
C HIS A 22 3.17 -3.21 -8.42
N ALA A 23 1.95 -3.75 -8.28
CA ALA A 23 1.69 -4.96 -7.51
C ALA A 23 2.37 -6.20 -8.14
N GLU A 24 2.32 -6.35 -9.47
CA GLU A 24 3.02 -7.42 -10.18
C GLU A 24 4.53 -7.34 -9.97
N ARG A 25 5.11 -6.14 -10.06
CA ARG A 25 6.54 -5.92 -9.85
C ARG A 25 6.95 -6.19 -8.40
N THR A 26 6.12 -5.79 -7.44
CA THR A 26 6.32 -6.12 -6.01
C THR A 26 6.39 -7.64 -5.81
N ALA A 27 5.43 -8.37 -6.40
CA ALA A 27 5.40 -9.84 -6.33
C ALA A 27 6.62 -10.48 -7.01
N GLU A 28 7.08 -9.93 -8.15
CA GLU A 28 8.30 -10.39 -8.83
C GLU A 28 9.54 -10.21 -7.96
N ILE A 29 9.72 -9.04 -7.36
CA ILE A 29 10.86 -8.75 -6.47
C ILE A 29 10.83 -9.69 -5.26
N LEU A 30 9.67 -9.93 -4.66
CA LEU A 30 9.52 -10.89 -3.55
C LEU A 30 9.97 -12.30 -3.95
N ARG A 31 9.57 -12.79 -5.13
CA ARG A 31 10.02 -14.09 -5.66
C ARG A 31 11.54 -14.13 -5.83
N VAL A 32 12.14 -13.09 -6.40
CA VAL A 32 13.61 -12.98 -6.57
C VAL A 32 14.34 -12.99 -5.22
N LEU A 33 13.73 -12.39 -4.19
CA LEU A 33 14.27 -12.39 -2.83
C LEU A 33 14.01 -13.71 -2.07
N GLY A 34 13.41 -14.72 -2.69
CA GLY A 34 13.16 -16.03 -2.10
C GLY A 34 12.00 -16.05 -1.09
N ALA A 35 11.06 -15.10 -1.19
CA ALA A 35 9.84 -15.10 -0.38
C ALA A 35 8.96 -16.31 -0.69
N ASP A 36 8.22 -16.78 0.31
CA ASP A 36 7.20 -17.80 0.11
C ASP A 36 5.95 -17.28 -0.61
N GLU A 37 5.09 -18.20 -1.03
CA GLU A 37 3.88 -17.87 -1.80
C GLU A 37 2.88 -16.98 -1.04
N GLU A 38 2.82 -17.07 0.30
CA GLU A 38 1.93 -16.20 1.09
C GLU A 38 2.42 -14.76 1.07
N LEU A 39 3.73 -14.53 1.24
CA LEU A 39 4.31 -13.21 1.18
C LEU A 39 4.22 -12.62 -0.24
N VAL A 40 4.46 -13.43 -1.27
CA VAL A 40 4.26 -13.03 -2.68
C VAL A 40 2.79 -12.65 -2.93
N THR A 41 1.85 -13.44 -2.41
CA THR A 41 0.41 -13.14 -2.50
C THR A 41 0.05 -11.85 -1.78
N ALA A 42 0.60 -11.61 -0.58
CA ALA A 42 0.44 -10.34 0.11
C ALA A 42 0.98 -9.17 -0.72
N GLY A 43 2.14 -9.32 -1.36
CA GLY A 43 2.71 -8.35 -2.29
C GLY A 43 1.83 -8.07 -3.49
N LEU A 44 1.17 -9.08 -4.06
CA LEU A 44 0.26 -8.88 -5.19
C LEU A 44 -1.05 -8.16 -4.79
N LEU A 45 -1.49 -8.36 -3.54
CA LEU A 45 -2.81 -7.91 -3.07
C LEU A 45 -2.76 -6.65 -2.18
N HIS A 46 -1.60 -6.17 -1.75
CA HIS A 46 -1.49 -5.14 -0.70
C HIS A 46 -2.28 -3.85 -1.02
N ASP A 47 -2.32 -3.46 -2.29
CA ASP A 47 -2.99 -2.25 -2.78
C ASP A 47 -4.38 -2.52 -3.41
N ILE A 48 -4.94 -3.75 -3.28
CA ILE A 48 -6.15 -4.17 -4.01
C ILE A 48 -7.40 -3.30 -3.78
N ALA A 49 -7.50 -2.69 -2.60
CA ALA A 49 -8.63 -1.84 -2.24
C ALA A 49 -8.39 -0.34 -2.45
N LYS A 50 -7.27 0.03 -3.06
CA LYS A 50 -6.97 1.41 -3.42
C LYS A 50 -8.00 1.92 -4.44
N PRO A 51 -8.71 3.03 -4.16
CA PRO A 51 -9.76 3.49 -5.06
C PRO A 51 -9.20 3.86 -6.45
N PRO A 52 -9.82 3.39 -7.55
CA PRO A 52 -9.35 3.73 -8.91
C PRO A 52 -9.53 5.22 -9.23
N THR A 53 -10.38 5.93 -8.48
CA THR A 53 -10.60 7.38 -8.57
C THR A 53 -9.62 8.20 -7.73
N THR A 54 -8.58 7.58 -7.17
CA THR A 54 -7.56 8.27 -6.36
C THR A 54 -6.74 9.24 -7.22
N GLN A 55 -7.07 10.52 -7.12
CA GLN A 55 -6.31 11.61 -7.72
C GLN A 55 -4.97 11.88 -7.01
N LEU A 56 -4.05 12.55 -7.71
CA LEU A 56 -2.74 12.99 -7.22
C LEU A 56 -2.82 13.78 -5.90
N TRP A 57 -3.78 14.71 -5.77
CA TRP A 57 -3.89 15.49 -4.55
C TRP A 57 -4.27 14.64 -3.32
N HIS A 58 -5.02 13.53 -3.49
CA HIS A 58 -5.30 12.60 -2.39
C HIS A 58 -4.01 11.96 -1.86
N ARG A 59 -3.10 11.57 -2.78
CA ARG A 59 -1.80 10.99 -2.41
C ARG A 59 -0.94 12.01 -1.66
N ILE A 60 -0.84 13.24 -2.18
CA ILE A 60 -0.11 14.34 -1.51
C ILE A 60 -0.71 14.64 -0.12
N ALA A 61 -2.02 14.86 -0.05
CA ALA A 61 -2.70 15.16 1.20
C ALA A 61 -2.54 14.02 2.21
N GLY A 62 -2.60 12.76 1.76
CA GLY A 62 -2.35 11.59 2.59
C GLY A 62 -0.97 11.61 3.25
N VAL A 63 0.08 11.90 2.47
CA VAL A 63 1.46 12.01 2.97
C VAL A 63 1.61 13.18 3.95
N LEU A 64 1.11 14.36 3.60
CA LEU A 64 1.24 15.55 4.43
C LEU A 64 0.50 15.40 5.77
N ILE A 65 -0.75 14.92 5.74
CA ILE A 65 -1.56 14.75 6.96
C ILE A 65 -0.97 13.63 7.84
N ALA A 66 -0.46 12.53 7.26
CA ALA A 66 0.23 11.50 8.02
C ALA A 66 1.43 12.06 8.80
N ARG A 67 2.15 13.02 8.22
CA ARG A 67 3.35 13.62 8.81
C ARG A 67 3.05 14.70 9.85
N ILE A 68 2.02 15.51 9.62
CA ILE A 68 1.73 16.74 10.40
C ILE A 68 0.63 16.47 11.44
N ALA A 69 -0.42 15.73 11.08
CA ALA A 69 -1.63 15.58 11.88
C ALA A 69 -2.15 14.13 11.86
N PRO A 70 -1.42 13.17 12.45
CA PRO A 70 -1.79 11.74 12.42
C PRO A 70 -3.13 11.45 13.11
N ARG A 71 -3.56 12.30 14.07
CA ARG A 71 -4.90 12.20 14.67
C ARG A 71 -5.99 12.54 13.65
N VAL A 72 -5.83 13.64 12.90
CA VAL A 72 -6.75 14.05 11.84
C VAL A 72 -6.83 13.01 10.73
N ARG A 73 -5.70 12.41 10.34
CA ARG A 73 -5.68 11.29 9.39
C ARG A 73 -6.63 10.17 9.80
N ARG A 74 -6.59 9.76 11.08
CA ARG A 74 -7.43 8.67 11.60
C ARG A 74 -8.91 9.03 11.60
N GLU A 75 -9.24 10.28 11.91
CA GLU A 75 -10.63 10.76 11.84
C GLU A 75 -11.15 10.75 10.40
N LEU A 76 -10.36 11.28 9.46
CA LEU A 76 -10.72 11.30 8.04
C LEU A 76 -10.89 9.90 7.43
N ALA A 77 -10.09 8.93 7.87
CA ALA A 77 -10.15 7.55 7.42
C ALA A 77 -11.48 6.84 7.76
N ARG A 78 -12.27 7.35 8.71
CA ARG A 78 -13.57 6.76 9.12
C ARG A 78 -14.73 7.09 8.16
N GLY A 79 -14.52 7.99 7.22
CA GLY A 79 -15.54 8.38 6.24
C GLY A 79 -15.69 7.38 5.08
N ASN A 80 -16.62 7.71 4.17
CA ASN A 80 -16.88 6.92 2.96
C ASN A 80 -16.44 7.62 1.66
N SER A 81 -15.81 8.79 1.75
CA SER A 81 -15.29 9.50 0.57
C SER A 81 -14.14 8.72 -0.08
N THR A 82 -13.83 9.02 -1.35
CA THR A 82 -12.64 8.47 -2.03
C THR A 82 -11.38 8.69 -1.20
N PHE A 83 -11.24 9.86 -0.59
CA PHE A 83 -10.09 10.17 0.25
C PHE A 83 -10.06 9.32 1.52
N ALA A 84 -11.18 9.17 2.22
CA ALA A 84 -11.27 8.32 3.40
C ALA A 84 -10.91 6.87 3.08
N ARG A 85 -11.45 6.34 1.97
CA ARG A 85 -11.13 5.00 1.47
C ARG A 85 -9.67 4.85 1.08
N TYR A 86 -9.08 5.88 0.47
CA TYR A 86 -7.64 5.91 0.19
C TYR A 86 -6.80 5.89 1.48
N LEU A 87 -7.19 6.61 2.53
CA LEU A 87 -6.45 6.63 3.80
C LEU A 87 -6.50 5.29 4.55
N ASP A 88 -7.56 4.50 4.33
CA ASP A 88 -7.81 3.23 5.02
C ASP A 88 -7.76 2.00 4.09
N HIS A 89 -7.15 2.14 2.91
CA HIS A 89 -7.19 1.07 1.91
C HIS A 89 -6.50 -0.21 2.37
N ALA A 90 -5.52 -0.14 3.26
CA ALA A 90 -4.89 -1.33 3.86
C ALA A 90 -5.90 -2.19 4.61
N ARG A 91 -6.80 -1.58 5.40
CA ARG A 91 -7.87 -2.31 6.10
C ARG A 91 -8.86 -2.91 5.12
N PHE A 92 -9.34 -2.10 4.16
CA PHE A 92 -10.27 -2.59 3.14
C PHE A 92 -9.66 -3.70 2.26
N GLY A 93 -8.36 -3.63 1.97
CA GLY A 93 -7.62 -4.63 1.21
C GLY A 93 -7.50 -5.94 1.97
N ALA A 94 -7.25 -5.86 3.28
CA ALA A 94 -7.23 -7.03 4.15
C ALA A 94 -8.62 -7.69 4.27
N GLU A 95 -9.68 -6.89 4.36
CA GLU A 95 -11.07 -7.39 4.34
C GLU A 95 -11.41 -8.07 3.01
N GLU A 96 -10.98 -7.49 1.89
CA GLU A 96 -11.18 -8.08 0.56
C GLU A 96 -10.37 -9.37 0.39
N ALA A 97 -9.12 -9.41 0.84
CA ALA A 97 -8.29 -10.62 0.81
C ALA A 97 -8.93 -11.74 1.64
N ARG A 98 -9.44 -11.41 2.84
CA ARG A 98 -10.17 -12.37 3.68
C ARG A 98 -11.42 -12.90 2.98
N ARG A 99 -12.22 -12.03 2.34
CA ARG A 99 -13.40 -12.45 1.56
C ARG A 99 -13.06 -13.42 0.43
N ARG A 100 -11.85 -13.30 -0.14
CA ARG A 100 -11.33 -14.18 -1.19
C ARG A 100 -10.68 -15.48 -0.65
N GLY A 101 -10.71 -15.70 0.66
CA GLY A 101 -10.14 -16.90 1.29
C GLY A 101 -8.62 -16.85 1.49
N ALA A 102 -8.02 -15.66 1.48
CA ALA A 102 -6.60 -15.53 1.84
C ALA A 102 -6.38 -15.92 3.31
N SER A 103 -5.18 -16.44 3.60
CA SER A 103 -4.81 -16.85 4.96
C SER A 103 -4.70 -15.65 5.91
N ASP A 104 -4.75 -15.93 7.22
CA ASP A 104 -4.59 -14.90 8.25
C ASP A 104 -3.24 -14.17 8.15
N ARG A 105 -2.18 -14.88 7.72
CA ARG A 105 -0.86 -14.27 7.49
C ARG A 105 -0.93 -13.23 6.37
N VAL A 106 -1.49 -13.59 5.21
CA VAL A 106 -1.68 -12.65 4.09
C VAL A 106 -2.53 -11.44 4.51
N VAL A 107 -3.65 -11.70 5.17
CA VAL A 107 -4.55 -10.64 5.65
C VAL A 107 -3.84 -9.70 6.62
N SER A 108 -3.01 -10.23 7.54
CA SER A 108 -2.26 -9.42 8.51
C SER A 108 -1.19 -8.55 7.84
N LEU A 109 -0.51 -9.07 6.82
CA LEU A 109 0.51 -8.35 6.06
C LEU A 109 -0.13 -7.19 5.27
N ILE A 110 -1.26 -7.45 4.60
CA ILE A 110 -2.01 -6.41 3.89
C ILE A 110 -2.55 -5.36 4.86
N ALA A 111 -3.09 -5.75 6.02
CA ALA A 111 -3.59 -4.78 7.01
C ALA A 111 -2.46 -3.88 7.56
N GLY A 112 -1.25 -4.43 7.65
CA GLY A 112 -0.09 -3.79 8.28
C GLY A 112 0.84 -3.01 7.35
N HIS A 113 0.69 -3.11 6.02
CA HIS A 113 1.72 -2.63 5.07
C HIS A 113 2.00 -1.10 5.12
N HIS A 114 1.07 -0.31 5.64
CA HIS A 114 1.24 1.13 5.88
C HIS A 114 1.91 1.49 7.21
N SER A 115 2.02 0.53 8.13
CA SER A 115 2.61 0.73 9.45
C SER A 115 4.11 0.44 9.41
N PRO A 116 4.89 0.96 10.38
CA PRO A 116 6.28 0.53 10.54
C PRO A 116 6.35 -1.01 10.63
N PRO A 117 7.17 -1.67 9.80
CA PRO A 117 7.19 -3.12 9.71
C PRO A 117 7.70 -3.75 11.02
N ARG A 118 6.97 -4.75 11.52
CA ARG A 118 7.23 -5.40 12.83
C ARG A 118 7.78 -6.83 12.74
N SER A 119 7.73 -7.44 11.56
CA SER A 119 8.26 -8.77 11.26
C SER A 119 9.23 -8.71 10.07
N ASP A 120 9.99 -9.78 9.85
CA ASP A 120 10.86 -9.90 8.67
C ASP A 120 10.05 -9.90 7.38
N ASP A 121 8.91 -10.60 7.35
CA ASP A 121 7.98 -10.57 6.22
C ASP A 121 7.49 -9.15 5.91
N ALA A 122 7.10 -8.40 6.95
CA ALA A 122 6.64 -7.01 6.77
C ALA A 122 7.76 -6.11 6.28
N ARG A 123 9.01 -6.34 6.73
CA ARG A 123 10.20 -5.62 6.24
C ARG A 123 10.48 -5.95 4.78
N LEU A 124 10.37 -7.22 4.41
CA LEU A 124 10.63 -7.70 3.06
C LEU A 124 9.56 -7.20 2.08
N LEU A 125 8.28 -7.22 2.49
CA LEU A 125 7.18 -6.61 1.75
C LEU A 125 7.40 -5.10 1.54
N ALA A 126 7.70 -4.35 2.60
CA ALA A 126 7.94 -2.91 2.50
C ALA A 126 9.15 -2.57 1.61
N ARG A 127 10.19 -3.42 1.63
CA ARG A 127 11.35 -3.28 0.75
C ARG A 127 10.97 -3.51 -0.71
N ALA A 128 10.28 -4.61 -1.01
CA ALA A 128 9.87 -4.94 -2.38
C ALA A 128 8.90 -3.90 -2.95
N ASP A 129 7.94 -3.43 -2.15
CA ASP A 129 7.03 -2.34 -2.50
C ASP A 129 7.80 -1.05 -2.86
N HIS A 130 8.82 -0.70 -2.07
CA HIS A 130 9.66 0.46 -2.37
C HIS A 130 10.49 0.29 -3.66
N GLU A 131 11.05 -0.89 -3.90
CA GLU A 131 11.85 -1.21 -5.09
C GLU A 131 10.99 -1.38 -6.36
N ALA A 132 9.69 -1.63 -6.23
CA ALA A 132 8.75 -1.77 -7.34
C ALA A 132 8.30 -0.44 -7.95
N LEU A 133 8.64 0.69 -7.31
CA LEU A 133 8.38 2.01 -7.85
C LEU A 133 9.19 2.25 -9.15
N PRO A 134 8.57 2.80 -10.20
CA PRO A 134 9.24 3.10 -11.47
C PRO A 134 10.30 4.20 -11.38
#